data_AF-A0A8T5S0U3-F1
#
_entry.id   AF-A0A8T5S0U3-F1
#
_cell.length_a   1.000
_cell.length_b   1.000
_cell.length_c   1.000
_cell.angle_alpha   90.00
_cell.angle_beta   90.00
_cell.angle_gamma   90.00
#
_symmetry.space_group_name_H-M   'P 1'
#
loop_
_entity.id
_entity.type
_entity.pdbx_description
1 polymer ?
#
loop_
_entity_poly.entity_id
_entity_poly.type
_entity_poly.pdbx_seq_one_letter_code
_entity_poly.pdbx_strand_id
1 'polypeptide(L)'
;MPVGILIIRWDNEIGPINEGFYPENLKITNNLLTQVYSSHRYQSLKPGFASISLKNNKVVSFFSGVGTDHISIENYVVALLLR
;
A
#
# COMPACT_ATOMS: atom_id res chain seq x y z
N MET A 1 -17.95 2.50 -2.87
CA MET A 1 -17.84 1.04 -2.62
C MET A 1 -16.42 0.61 -2.93
N PRO A 2 -15.83 -0.37 -2.20
CA PRO A 2 -14.52 -0.90 -2.53
C PRO A 2 -14.53 -1.57 -3.90
N VAL A 3 -13.53 -1.25 -4.72
CA VAL A 3 -13.32 -1.76 -6.07
C VAL A 3 -12.31 -2.90 -6.05
N GLY A 4 -11.43 -2.93 -5.05
CA GLY A 4 -10.47 -4.00 -4.85
C GLY A 4 -9.61 -3.80 -3.62
N ILE A 5 -8.81 -4.82 -3.33
CA ILE A 5 -7.80 -4.85 -2.29
C ILE A 5 -6.45 -5.21 -2.93
N LEU A 6 -5.40 -4.69 -2.32
CA LEU A 6 -4.02 -4.84 -2.76
C LEU A 6 -3.12 -5.03 -1.54
N ILE A 7 -2.21 -5.99 -1.63
CA ILE A 7 -1.17 -6.26 -0.65
C ILE A 7 0.17 -5.93 -1.32
N ILE A 8 0.89 -4.99 -0.71
CA ILE A 8 2.19 -4.53 -1.18
C ILE A 8 3.21 -4.90 -0.12
N ARG A 9 4.35 -5.46 -0.53
CA ARG A 9 5.55 -5.52 0.30
C ARG A 9 6.59 -4.58 -0.28
N TRP A 10 7.39 -3.95 0.57
CA TRP A 10 8.56 -3.25 0.08
C TRP A 10 9.83 -4.05 0.26
N ASP A 11 10.59 -4.09 -0.82
CA ASP A 11 11.89 -4.71 -0.90
C ASP A 11 12.95 -3.62 -1.08
N ASN A 12 14.05 -3.70 -0.35
CA ASN A 12 15.07 -2.65 -0.36
C ASN A 12 15.89 -2.63 -1.65
N GLU A 13 15.93 -3.75 -2.39
CA GLU A 13 16.68 -3.87 -3.64
C GLU A 13 15.79 -3.59 -4.86
N ILE A 14 14.52 -4.00 -4.78
CA ILE A 14 13.58 -3.99 -5.92
C ILE A 14 12.56 -2.85 -5.83
N GLY A 15 12.21 -2.40 -4.61
CA GLY A 15 11.15 -1.42 -4.36
C GLY A 15 9.80 -2.06 -4.03
N PRO A 16 8.66 -1.46 -4.42
CA PRO A 16 7.35 -1.95 -4.05
C PRO A 16 6.96 -3.16 -4.91
N ILE A 17 6.70 -4.29 -4.26
CA ILE A 17 6.29 -5.55 -4.87
C ILE A 17 4.80 -5.78 -4.58
N ASN A 18 4.04 -6.12 -5.61
CA ASN A 18 2.66 -6.58 -5.46
C ASN A 18 2.65 -8.05 -5.03
N GLU A 19 2.30 -8.31 -3.78
CA GLU A 19 2.23 -9.67 -3.22
C GLU A 19 0.89 -10.34 -3.54
N GLY A 20 -0.15 -9.55 -3.81
CA GLY A 20 -1.46 -10.08 -4.14
C GLY A 20 -2.52 -9.01 -4.24
N PHE A 21 -3.56 -9.29 -5.02
CA PHE A 21 -4.66 -8.36 -5.21
C PHE A 21 -5.95 -9.09 -5.58
N TYR A 22 -7.07 -8.44 -5.30
CA TYR A 22 -8.39 -8.91 -5.68
C TYR A 22 -9.27 -7.72 -6.05
N PRO A 23 -10.12 -7.82 -7.09
CA PRO A 23 -10.28 -8.96 -8.01
C PRO A 23 -9.10 -9.13 -8.98
N GLU A 24 -8.93 -10.31 -9.56
CA GLU A 24 -7.80 -10.65 -10.47
C GLU A 24 -7.76 -9.79 -11.74
N ASN A 25 -8.86 -9.14 -12.11
CA ASN A 25 -8.94 -8.23 -13.25
C ASN A 25 -8.60 -6.77 -12.89
N LEU A 26 -8.20 -6.50 -11.65
CA LEU A 26 -7.81 -5.17 -11.20
C LEU A 26 -6.52 -4.73 -11.90
N LYS A 27 -6.59 -3.65 -12.67
CA LYS A 27 -5.42 -3.06 -13.33
C LYS A 27 -4.59 -2.26 -12.33
N ILE A 28 -3.55 -2.88 -11.80
CA ILE A 28 -2.57 -2.24 -10.91
C ILE A 28 -1.36 -1.80 -11.72
N THR A 29 -0.96 -0.53 -11.56
CA THR A 29 0.25 0.00 -12.19
C THR A 29 1.35 0.15 -11.15
N ASN A 30 2.61 0.01 -11.56
CA ASN A 30 3.76 0.24 -10.66
C ASN A 30 3.76 1.65 -10.07
N ASN A 31 3.28 2.66 -10.83
CA ASN A 31 3.14 4.02 -10.32
C ASN A 31 2.18 4.10 -9.13
N LEU A 32 1.06 3.36 -9.16
CA LEU A 32 0.14 3.29 -8.03
C LEU A 32 0.81 2.66 -6.80
N LEU A 33 1.55 1.55 -6.99
CA LEU A 33 2.27 0.89 -5.90
C LEU A 33 3.26 1.84 -5.22
N THR A 34 4.06 2.54 -6.03
CA THR A 34 5.04 3.51 -5.54
C THR A 34 4.38 4.66 -4.82
N GLN A 35 3.27 5.22 -5.33
CA GLN A 35 2.56 6.32 -4.67
C GLN A 35 1.96 5.89 -3.32
N VAL A 36 1.33 4.71 -3.27
CA VAL A 36 0.75 4.18 -2.03
C VAL A 36 1.83 3.96 -0.99
N TYR A 37 2.92 3.28 -1.34
CA TYR A 37 4.00 3.04 -0.39
C TYR A 37 4.70 4.34 0.06
N SER A 38 5.01 5.23 -0.88
CA SER A 38 5.69 6.50 -0.57
C SER A 38 4.88 7.36 0.39
N SER A 39 3.55 7.31 0.32
CA SER A 39 2.69 8.06 1.25
C SER A 39 2.89 7.69 2.72
N HIS A 40 3.24 6.44 3.00
CA HIS A 40 3.57 5.97 4.35
C HIS A 40 5.03 6.28 4.69
N ARG A 41 5.96 5.95 3.78
CA ARG A 41 7.41 6.07 4.01
C ARG A 41 7.87 7.49 4.29
N TYR A 42 7.30 8.48 3.59
CA TYR A 42 7.63 9.89 3.84
C TYR A 42 7.03 10.42 5.15
N GLN A 43 5.96 9.81 5.66
CA GLN A 43 5.28 10.28 6.86
C GLN A 43 5.85 9.64 8.13
N SER A 44 6.19 8.35 8.11
CA SER A 44 6.76 7.66 9.26
C SER A 44 7.34 6.28 8.91
N LEU A 45 8.23 5.81 9.76
CA LEU A 45 8.62 4.39 9.81
C LEU A 45 7.65 3.56 10.67
N LYS A 46 6.73 4.22 11.36
CA LYS A 46 5.76 3.59 12.26
C LYS A 46 4.52 3.09 11.52
N PRO A 47 3.83 2.07 12.07
CA PRO A 47 2.58 1.59 11.54
C PRO A 47 1.53 2.70 11.53
N GLY A 48 0.68 2.71 10.51
CA GLY A 48 -0.29 3.79 10.38
C GLY A 48 -1.22 3.66 9.19
N PHE A 49 -2.24 4.50 9.20
CA PHE A 49 -3.20 4.61 8.11
C PHE A 49 -2.89 5.83 7.25
N ALA A 50 -2.97 5.66 5.94
CA ALA A 50 -2.89 6.74 4.97
C ALA A 50 -4.07 6.67 4.01
N SER A 51 -4.54 7.84 3.59
CA SER A 51 -5.59 7.98 2.58
C SER A 51 -5.08 8.88 1.47
N ILE A 52 -5.10 8.38 0.25
CA ILE A 52 -4.62 9.07 -0.95
C ILE A 52 -5.79 9.27 -1.88
N SER A 53 -6.02 10.52 -2.28
CA SER A 53 -6.96 10.84 -3.35
C SER A 53 -6.22 10.83 -4.68
N LEU A 54 -6.58 9.90 -5.56
CA LEU A 54 -6.17 9.86 -6.96
C LEU A 54 -7.30 10.45 -7.81
N LYS A 55 -6.99 10.92 -9.03
CA LYS A 55 -7.94 11.63 -9.91
C LYS A 55 -9.35 11.04 -9.94
N ASN A 56 -9.46 9.71 -10.02
CA ASN A 56 -10.74 9.02 -10.18
C ASN A 56 -11.04 8.02 -9.06
N ASN A 57 -10.11 7.79 -8.13
CA ASN A 57 -10.21 6.76 -7.11
C ASN A 57 -9.62 7.27 -5.79
N LYS A 58 -10.13 6.79 -4.66
CA LYS A 58 -9.50 6.99 -3.35
C LYS A 58 -8.84 5.69 -2.91
N VAL A 59 -7.63 5.76 -2.37
CA VAL A 59 -6.95 4.60 -1.80
C VAL A 59 -6.83 4.83 -0.30
N VAL A 60 -7.34 3.88 0.49
CA VAL A 60 -7.15 3.86 1.94
C VAL A 60 -6.25 2.69 2.25
N SER A 61 -5.20 2.91 3.02
CA SER A 61 -4.18 1.88 3.22
C SER A 61 -3.63 1.89 4.64
N PHE A 62 -3.21 0.73 5.09
CA PHE A 62 -2.54 0.51 6.36
C PHE A 62 -1.13 0.00 6.10
N PHE A 63 -0.13 0.67 6.67
CA PHE A 63 1.26 0.24 6.67
C PHE A 63 1.59 -0.42 8.00
N SER A 64 2.25 -1.57 7.93
CA SER A 64 2.59 -2.36 9.11
C SER A 64 3.79 -1.83 9.89
N GLY A 65 4.54 -0.85 9.37
CA GLY A 65 5.74 -0.31 10.01
C GLY A 65 7.02 -1.05 9.61
N VAL A 66 8.17 -0.47 9.95
CA VAL A 66 9.50 -1.11 9.79
C VAL A 66 10.29 -1.16 11.09
N GLY A 67 11.29 -2.03 11.14
CA GLY A 67 12.18 -2.22 12.28
C GLY A 67 11.43 -2.82 13.48
N THR A 68 11.75 -2.32 14.68
CA THR A 68 11.17 -2.81 15.94
C THR A 68 9.72 -2.40 16.16
N ASP A 69 9.24 -1.39 15.43
CA ASP A 69 7.95 -0.75 15.67
C ASP A 69 6.83 -1.31 14.79
N HIS A 70 6.98 -2.49 14.17
CA HIS A 70 5.98 -3.03 13.25
C HIS A 70 4.82 -3.78 13.95
N ILE A 71 3.67 -3.91 13.26
CA ILE A 71 2.54 -4.75 13.68
C ILE A 71 2.55 -6.05 12.88
N SER A 72 2.77 -7.16 13.57
CA SER A 72 2.74 -8.56 13.08
C SER A 72 3.79 -8.92 12.02
N ILE A 73 3.91 -8.14 10.95
CA ILE A 73 4.89 -8.35 9.88
C ILE A 73 5.51 -7.02 9.47
N GLU A 74 6.81 -7.03 9.18
CA GLU A 74 7.53 -5.82 8.79
C GLU A 74 7.29 -5.47 7.33
N ASN A 75 7.12 -4.17 7.04
CA ASN A 75 7.23 -3.59 5.71
C ASN A 75 6.15 -4.00 4.68
N TYR A 76 4.93 -4.22 5.16
CA TYR A 76 3.75 -4.49 4.33
C TYR A 76 2.77 -3.33 4.33
N VAL A 77 2.07 -3.15 3.21
CA VAL A 77 0.95 -2.24 3.07
C VAL A 77 -0.26 -3.01 2.57
N VAL A 78 -1.38 -2.88 3.28
CA VAL A 78 -2.69 -3.37 2.83
C VAL A 78 -3.50 -2.16 2.37
N ALA A 79 -3.92 -2.16 1.11
CA ALA A 79 -4.62 -1.04 0.49
C ALA A 79 -5.99 -1.45 -0.06
N LEU A 80 -7.00 -0.65 0.25
CA LEU A 80 -8.34 -0.72 -0.31
C LEU A 80 -8.51 0.38 -1.35
N LEU A 81 -8.85 -0.01 -2.57
CA LEU A 81 -9.20 0.92 -3.63
C LEU A 81 -10.70 1.21 -3.60
N LEU A 82 -11.05 2.48 -3.60
CA LEU A 82 -12.41 2.99 -3.56
C LEU A 82 -12.67 3.83 -4.82
N ARG A 83 -13.87 3.71 -5.38
CA ARG A 83 -14.41 4.62 -6.40
C ARG A 83 -14.98 5.86 -5.73
#